data_AF-A0ABD6ISQ8-F1
#
_entry.id   AF-A0ABD6ISQ8-F1
#
_cell.length_a   1.000
_cell.length_b   1.000
_cell.length_c   1.000
_cell.angle_alpha   90.00
_cell.angle_beta   90.00
_cell.angle_gamma   90.00
#
_symmetry.space_group_name_H-M   'P 1'
#
loop_
_entity.id
_entity.type
_entity.pdbx_description
1 polymer ?
#
loop_
_entity_poly.entity_id
_entity_poly.type
_entity_poly.pdbx_seq_one_letter_code
_entity_poly.pdbx_strand_id
1 'polypeptide(L)'
;MIPRERQQEERQAAGTDWTDNGLVFTIPKGRPLDPTNLTRRFRRLPYKAELRTIRFHDLRHSTATLLLEQGVDLVVIKELLGHAHIGVTATVYAHVRLRLQRDAIDTLSTALGNPETTETANGDGDEPPSCPAFVR
;
A
#
# COMPACT_ATOMS: atom_id res chain seq x y z
N MET A 1 -0.46 18.47 -15.23
CA MET A 1 -0.33 19.89 -14.86
C MET A 1 0.40 19.94 -13.53
N ILE A 2 1.61 20.50 -13.51
CA ILE A 2 2.48 20.52 -12.32
C ILE A 2 1.93 21.57 -11.35
N PRO A 3 1.85 21.31 -10.02
CA PRO A 3 1.21 22.22 -9.07
C PRO A 3 1.72 23.67 -9.10
N ARG A 4 2.99 23.87 -9.48
CA ARG A 4 3.64 25.19 -9.47
C ARG A 4 3.19 26.15 -10.58
N GLU A 5 2.86 25.64 -11.77
CA GLU A 5 2.38 26.47 -12.88
C GLU A 5 1.02 27.08 -12.53
N ARG A 6 0.12 26.23 -12.03
CA ARG A 6 -1.21 26.63 -11.57
C ARG A 6 -1.16 27.60 -10.39
N GLN A 7 -0.16 27.44 -9.52
CA GLN A 7 0.03 28.32 -8.37
C GLN A 7 0.49 29.73 -8.77
N GLN A 8 1.25 29.87 -9.86
CA GLN A 8 1.60 31.19 -10.39
C GLN A 8 0.37 31.93 -10.91
N GLU A 9 -0.52 31.24 -11.61
CA GLU A 9 -1.80 31.80 -12.07
C GLU A 9 -2.68 32.22 -10.88
N GLU A 10 -2.79 31.37 -9.86
CA GLU A 10 -3.53 31.67 -8.63
C GLU A 10 -2.92 32.84 -7.84
N ARG A 11 -1.59 32.94 -7.79
CA ARG A 11 -0.88 34.07 -7.17
C ARG A 11 -1.14 35.38 -7.91
N GLN A 12 -1.16 35.36 -9.24
CA GLN A 12 -1.47 36.54 -10.05
C GLN A 12 -2.95 36.96 -9.86
N ALA A 13 -3.87 36.00 -9.78
CA ALA A 13 -5.30 36.25 -9.57
C ALA A 13 -5.62 36.74 -8.14
N ALA A 14 -4.89 36.27 -7.12
CA ALA A 14 -5.12 36.64 -5.72
C ALA A 14 -4.53 37.99 -5.33
N GLY A 15 -3.55 38.52 -6.09
CA GLY A 15 -2.97 39.84 -5.85
C GLY A 15 -2.47 40.02 -4.41
N THR A 16 -2.99 41.02 -3.71
CA THR A 16 -2.62 41.39 -2.32
C THR A 16 -3.10 40.41 -1.26
N ASP A 17 -4.06 39.55 -1.57
CA ASP A 17 -4.62 38.55 -0.64
C ASP A 17 -3.74 37.28 -0.54
N TRP A 18 -2.68 37.19 -1.34
CA TRP A 18 -1.81 36.02 -1.39
C TRP A 18 -0.86 35.97 -0.19
N THR A 19 -0.95 34.90 0.60
CA THR A 19 0.01 34.64 1.67
C THR A 19 1.10 33.68 1.18
N ASP A 20 2.34 34.18 1.06
CA ASP A 20 3.47 33.36 0.62
C ASP A 20 4.06 32.54 1.79
N ASN A 21 3.60 31.30 1.90
CA ASN A 21 4.05 30.35 2.94
C ASN A 21 5.08 29.33 2.41
N GLY A 22 5.58 29.46 1.17
CA GLY A 22 6.50 28.50 0.56
C GLY A 22 5.92 27.09 0.33
N LEU A 23 4.61 26.92 0.48
CA LEU A 23 3.91 25.64 0.33
C LEU A 23 3.62 25.35 -1.13
N VAL A 24 3.81 24.09 -1.56
CA VAL A 24 3.49 23.65 -2.95
C VAL A 24 2.00 23.37 -3.13
N PHE A 25 1.30 22.96 -2.07
CA PHE A 25 -0.14 22.71 -2.08
C PHE A 25 -0.85 23.73 -1.21
N THR A 26 -1.48 24.71 -1.86
CA THR A 26 -2.21 25.78 -1.20
C THR A 26 -3.64 25.86 -1.72
N ILE A 27 -4.52 26.48 -0.94
CA ILE A 27 -5.75 27.03 -1.52
C ILE A 27 -5.41 28.25 -2.40
N PRO A 28 -6.32 28.73 -3.27
CA PRO A 28 -6.05 29.87 -4.17
C PRO A 28 -5.62 31.18 -3.48
N LYS A 29 -5.73 31.27 -2.14
CA LYS A 29 -5.24 32.41 -1.33
C LYS A 29 -3.85 32.17 -0.69
N GLY A 30 -3.14 31.10 -1.03
CA GLY A 30 -1.80 30.78 -0.49
C GLY A 30 -1.79 30.17 0.92
N ARG A 31 -2.96 29.92 1.54
CA ARG A 31 -3.03 29.24 2.85
C ARG A 31 -2.84 27.72 2.71
N PRO A 32 -2.39 27.04 3.78
CA PRO A 32 -2.31 25.57 3.80
C PRO A 32 -3.65 24.92 3.51
N LEU A 33 -3.62 23.76 2.85
CA LEU A 33 -4.80 22.89 2.77
C LEU A 33 -5.13 22.32 4.14
N ASP A 34 -6.39 22.46 4.55
CA ASP A 34 -6.91 21.76 5.71
C ASP A 34 -7.09 20.26 5.40
N PRO A 35 -6.44 19.36 6.17
CA PRO A 35 -6.53 17.91 5.95
C PRO A 35 -7.96 17.36 6.05
N THR A 36 -8.83 18.00 6.84
CA THR A 36 -10.24 17.60 6.98
C THR A 36 -11.00 17.87 5.69
N ASN A 37 -10.82 19.06 5.13
CA ASN A 37 -11.39 19.44 3.84
C ASN A 37 -10.86 18.59 2.70
N LEU A 38 -9.56 18.26 2.69
CA LEU A 38 -8.95 17.35 1.73
C LEU A 38 -9.62 15.97 1.78
N THR A 39 -9.74 15.39 2.98
CA THR A 39 -10.37 14.07 3.18
C THR A 39 -11.83 14.08 2.74
N ARG A 40 -12.58 15.14 3.07
CA ARG A 40 -14.00 15.29 2.67
C ARG A 40 -14.14 15.39 1.15
N ARG A 41 -13.29 16.17 0.47
CA ARG A 41 -13.28 16.25 -1.00
C ARG A 41 -12.89 14.91 -1.61
N PHE A 42 -11.89 14.23 -1.05
CA PHE A 42 -11.44 12.93 -1.55
C PHE A 42 -12.55 11.88 -1.50
N ARG A 43 -13.35 11.82 -0.43
CA ARG A 43 -14.48 10.87 -0.34
C ARG A 43 -15.49 10.96 -1.50
N ARG A 44 -15.57 12.09 -2.20
CA ARG A 44 -16.44 12.26 -3.37
C ARG A 44 -15.88 11.61 -4.64
N LEU A 45 -14.57 11.36 -4.70
CA LEU A 45 -13.90 10.80 -5.88
C LEU A 45 -14.20 9.30 -6.05
N PRO A 46 -14.04 8.42 -5.02
CA PRO A 46 -14.44 7.02 -5.14
C PRO A 46 -15.91 6.85 -5.50
N TYR A 47 -16.78 7.71 -4.96
CA TYR A 47 -18.21 7.70 -5.28
C TYR A 47 -18.47 7.95 -6.78
N LYS A 48 -17.78 8.92 -7.39
CA LYS A 48 -17.87 9.19 -8.82
C LYS A 48 -17.27 8.09 -9.70
N ALA A 49 -16.29 7.36 -9.16
CA ALA A 49 -15.62 6.27 -9.85
C ALA A 49 -16.30 4.91 -9.62
N GLU A 50 -17.47 4.88 -8.95
CA GLU A 50 -18.20 3.65 -8.57
C GLU A 50 -17.35 2.66 -7.75
N LEU A 51 -16.34 3.18 -7.05
CA LEU A 51 -15.46 2.40 -6.19
C LEU A 51 -16.03 2.35 -4.77
N ARG A 52 -15.68 1.29 -4.05
CA ARG A 52 -15.91 1.18 -2.60
C ARG A 52 -15.39 2.43 -1.89
N THR A 53 -15.96 2.76 -0.73
CA THR A 53 -15.49 3.89 0.08
C THR A 53 -14.04 3.66 0.52
N ILE A 54 -13.11 4.42 -0.07
CA ILE A 54 -11.67 4.37 0.21
C ILE A 54 -11.29 5.62 1.02
N ARG A 55 -10.43 5.45 2.02
CA ARG A 55 -9.87 6.56 2.82
C ARG A 55 -8.64 7.14 2.13
N PHE A 56 -8.30 8.38 2.47
CA PHE A 56 -7.15 9.04 1.84
C PHE A 56 -5.81 8.34 2.11
N HIS A 57 -5.63 7.77 3.31
CA HIS A 57 -4.42 7.00 3.65
C HIS A 57 -4.31 5.68 2.88
N ASP A 58 -5.41 5.13 2.39
CA ASP A 58 -5.39 3.88 1.63
C ASP A 58 -4.63 4.05 0.31
N LEU A 59 -4.56 5.26 -0.26
CA LEU A 59 -3.72 5.52 -1.44
C LEU A 59 -2.24 5.24 -1.15
N ARG A 60 -1.78 5.64 0.04
CA ARG A 60 -0.41 5.41 0.49
C ARG A 60 -0.18 3.92 0.77
N HIS A 61 -1.19 3.21 1.29
CA HIS A 61 -1.14 1.76 1.42
C HIS A 61 -1.07 1.05 0.08
N SER A 62 -1.91 1.43 -0.90
CA SER A 62 -1.86 0.87 -2.25
C SER A 62 -0.50 1.10 -2.90
N THR A 63 0.09 2.29 -2.71
CA THR A 63 1.45 2.57 -3.22
C THR A 63 2.49 1.64 -2.60
N ALA A 64 2.41 1.40 -1.28
CA ALA A 64 3.30 0.47 -0.59
C ALA A 64 3.12 -0.97 -1.11
N THR A 65 1.89 -1.43 -1.27
CA THR A 65 1.57 -2.76 -1.80
C THR A 65 2.10 -2.94 -3.22
N LEU A 66 1.90 -1.94 -4.10
CA LEU A 66 2.39 -1.99 -5.47
C LEU A 66 3.92 -2.08 -5.52
N LEU A 67 4.62 -1.28 -4.72
CA LEU A 67 6.09 -1.33 -4.65
C LEU A 67 6.60 -2.70 -4.14
N LEU A 68 5.89 -3.29 -3.18
CA LEU A 68 6.19 -4.63 -2.68
C LEU A 68 5.96 -5.70 -3.74
N GLU A 69 4.87 -5.62 -4.50
CA GLU A 69 4.59 -6.55 -5.61
C GLU A 69 5.63 -6.45 -6.73
N GLN A 70 6.25 -5.28 -6.92
CA GLN A 70 7.38 -5.09 -7.83
C GLN A 70 8.73 -5.57 -7.25
N GLY A 71 8.75 -6.13 -6.04
CA GLY A 71 9.96 -6.68 -5.41
C GLY A 71 10.88 -5.64 -4.78
N VAL A 72 10.40 -4.41 -4.52
CA VAL A 72 11.21 -3.39 -3.84
C VAL A 72 11.35 -3.74 -2.36
N ASP A 73 12.58 -3.59 -1.84
CA ASP A 73 12.88 -3.90 -0.43
C ASP A 73 12.10 -3.00 0.55
N LEU A 74 11.71 -3.59 1.68
CA LEU A 74 10.88 -2.94 2.68
C LEU A 74 11.54 -1.70 3.30
N VAL A 75 12.86 -1.74 3.49
CA VAL A 75 13.63 -0.61 4.04
C VAL A 75 13.55 0.57 3.08
N VAL A 76 13.70 0.30 1.78
CA VAL A 76 13.59 1.31 0.72
C VAL A 76 12.19 1.89 0.65
N ILE A 77 11.14 1.05 0.69
CA ILE A 77 9.74 1.52 0.70
C ILE A 77 9.46 2.38 1.94
N LYS A 78 9.99 1.98 3.10
CA LYS A 78 9.83 2.73 4.36
C LYS A 78 10.48 4.10 4.30
N GLU A 79 11.68 4.20 3.73
CA GLU A 79 12.37 5.47 3.50
C GLU A 79 11.63 6.33 2.48
N LEU A 80 11.20 5.75 1.36
CA LEU A 80 10.47 6.45 0.30
C LEU A 80 9.15 7.02 0.79
N LEU A 81 8.40 6.25 1.58
CA LEU A 81 7.14 6.71 2.14
C LEU A 81 7.41 7.65 3.33
N GLY A 82 8.46 7.43 4.10
CA GLY A 82 8.78 8.17 5.32
C GLY A 82 8.28 7.42 6.56
N HIS A 83 9.16 7.36 7.57
CA HIS A 83 9.14 6.51 8.78
C HIS A 83 7.84 6.46 9.61
N ALA A 84 6.83 7.26 9.30
CA ALA A 84 5.61 7.47 10.10
C ALA A 84 4.61 6.31 10.12
N HIS A 85 4.81 5.20 9.38
CA HIS A 85 3.76 4.19 9.19
C HIS A 85 4.17 2.71 9.36
N ILE A 86 5.17 2.44 10.21
CA ILE A 86 5.65 1.08 10.52
C ILE A 86 4.50 0.12 10.88
N GLY A 87 3.46 0.61 11.57
CA GLY A 87 2.35 -0.21 12.06
C GLY A 87 1.42 -0.79 10.99
N VAL A 88 1.30 -0.18 9.80
CA VAL A 88 0.44 -0.73 8.73
C VAL A 88 1.24 -1.53 7.71
N THR A 89 2.53 -1.21 7.56
CA THR A 89 3.42 -1.95 6.68
C THR A 89 3.57 -3.40 7.11
N ALA A 90 3.60 -3.70 8.42
CA ALA A 90 3.81 -5.06 8.94
C ALA A 90 2.72 -6.07 8.52
N THR A 91 1.43 -5.71 8.63
CA THR A 91 0.31 -6.63 8.34
C THR A 91 0.17 -6.88 6.83
N VAL A 92 0.28 -5.82 6.01
CA VAL A 92 0.24 -5.95 4.54
C VAL A 92 1.45 -6.74 4.06
N TYR A 93 2.63 -6.48 4.63
CA TYR A 93 3.87 -7.21 4.35
C TYR A 93 3.74 -8.70 4.67
N ALA A 94 3.15 -9.07 5.81
CA ALA A 94 2.98 -10.48 6.17
C ALA A 94 2.21 -11.24 5.07
N HIS A 95 1.14 -10.63 4.54
CA HIS A 95 0.35 -11.26 3.48
C HIS A 95 1.07 -11.30 2.13
N VAL A 96 1.70 -10.20 1.71
CA VAL A 96 2.42 -10.13 0.42
C VAL A 96 3.66 -11.03 0.43
N ARG A 97 4.43 -11.05 1.53
CA ARG A 97 5.59 -11.92 1.69
C ARG A 97 5.21 -13.39 1.63
N LEU A 98 4.14 -13.81 2.30
CA LEU A 98 3.67 -15.20 2.24
C LEU A 98 3.29 -15.60 0.82
N ARG A 99 2.72 -14.68 0.04
CA ARG A 99 2.41 -14.91 -1.37
C ARG A 99 3.67 -15.02 -2.22
N LEU A 100 4.60 -14.06 -2.12
CA LEU A 100 5.87 -14.09 -2.84
C LEU A 100 6.74 -15.32 -2.48
N GLN A 101 6.71 -15.76 -1.23
CA GLN A 101 7.41 -16.98 -0.80
C GLN A 101 6.80 -18.24 -1.41
N ARG A 102 5.47 -18.31 -1.52
CA ARG A 102 4.80 -19.41 -2.22
C ARG A 102 5.15 -19.40 -3.71
N ASP A 103 5.06 -18.25 -4.36
CA ASP A 103 5.40 -18.10 -5.78
C ASP A 103 6.89 -18.50 -6.03
N ALA A 104 7.80 -18.16 -5.12
CA ALA A 104 9.20 -18.56 -5.18
C ALA A 104 9.42 -20.08 -4.99
N ILE A 105 8.64 -20.71 -4.10
CA ILE A 105 8.68 -22.16 -3.90
C ILE A 105 8.09 -22.89 -5.11
N ASP A 106 6.99 -22.38 -5.68
CA ASP A 106 6.33 -22.97 -6.86
C ASP A 106 7.22 -22.87 -8.10
N THR A 107 7.90 -21.73 -8.30
CA THR A 107 8.89 -21.57 -9.38
C THR A 107 10.09 -22.49 -9.18
N LEU A 108 10.57 -22.67 -7.95
CA LEU A 108 11.63 -23.61 -7.63
C LEU A 108 11.19 -25.07 -7.85
N SER A 109 9.99 -25.44 -7.43
CA SER A 109 9.38 -26.75 -7.68
C SER A 109 9.27 -27.03 -9.19
N THR A 110 8.84 -26.04 -9.97
CA THR A 110 8.74 -26.14 -11.43
C THR A 110 10.11 -26.27 -12.09
N ALA A 111 11.12 -25.53 -11.62
CA ALA A 111 12.47 -25.59 -12.17
C ALA A 111 13.22 -26.89 -11.81
N LEU A 112 12.89 -27.47 -10.66
CA LEU A 112 13.44 -28.76 -10.19
C LEU A 112 12.63 -29.97 -10.70
N GLY A 113 11.41 -29.75 -11.19
CA GLY A 113 10.50 -30.78 -11.67
C GLY A 113 10.86 -31.30 -13.05
N ASN A 114 11.61 -32.40 -13.09
CA ASN A 114 11.49 -33.40 -14.15
C ASN A 114 10.09 -34.07 -14.05
N PRO A 115 9.41 -34.45 -15.15
CA PRO A 115 8.02 -34.91 -15.15
C PRO A 115 7.80 -36.34 -14.62
N GLU A 116 8.53 -36.79 -13.61
CA GLU A 116 8.35 -38.12 -13.01
C GLU A 116 8.11 -38.03 -11.50
N THR A 117 6.86 -37.75 -11.13
CA THR A 117 6.21 -38.37 -9.95
C THR A 117 4.70 -38.20 -10.05
N THR A 118 4.12 -38.69 -11.15
CA THR A 118 2.80 -39.31 -11.06
C THR A 118 2.98 -40.68 -10.43
N GLU A 119 2.13 -40.98 -9.45
CA GLU A 119 1.94 -42.28 -8.80
C GLU A 119 2.90 -42.67 -7.65
N THR A 120 2.42 -42.47 -6.42
CA THR A 120 2.16 -43.62 -5.56
C THR A 120 0.87 -43.35 -4.77
N ALA A 121 -0.19 -44.02 -5.19
CA ALA A 121 -1.32 -44.30 -4.33
C ALA A 121 -0.92 -45.36 -3.29
N ASN A 122 -1.45 -45.19 -2.08
CA ASN A 122 -1.73 -46.17 -1.02
C ASN A 122 -0.74 -46.32 0.15
N GLY A 123 -1.23 -45.89 1.32
CA GLY A 123 -1.19 -46.65 2.58
C GLY A 123 -0.02 -46.36 3.53
N ASP A 124 -0.23 -45.55 4.57
CA ASP A 124 -0.43 -46.06 5.94
C ASP A 124 -0.72 -44.90 6.90
N GLY A 125 -1.45 -45.20 7.98
CA GLY A 125 -1.95 -44.21 8.92
C GLY A 125 -0.85 -43.50 9.71
N ASP A 126 -1.03 -42.19 9.89
CA ASP A 126 -0.45 -41.48 11.03
C ASP A 126 -1.54 -40.60 11.65
N GLU A 127 -1.95 -41.06 12.82
CA GLU A 127 -2.84 -40.42 13.78
C GLU A 127 -2.34 -39.00 14.11
N PRO A 128 -3.21 -37.97 14.12
CA PRO A 128 -2.76 -36.62 14.44
C PRO A 128 -2.31 -36.58 15.92
N PRO A 129 -1.15 -35.97 16.26
CA PRO A 129 -0.76 -35.84 17.65
C PRO A 129 -1.79 -34.97 18.40
N SER A 130 -2.47 -35.60 19.34
CA SER A 130 -3.33 -35.00 20.36
C SER A 130 -2.63 -33.80 21.00
N CYS A 131 -3.20 -32.60 20.81
CA CYS A 131 -2.80 -31.40 21.54
C CYS A 131 -3.04 -31.62 23.05
N PRO A 132 -2.02 -31.53 23.93
CA PRO A 132 -2.28 -31.57 25.36
C PRO A 132 -2.98 -30.28 25.78
N ALA A 133 -4.09 -30.46 26.49
CA ALA A 133 -4.88 -29.41 27.12
C ALA A 133 -4.00 -28.49 27.98
N PHE A 134 -4.12 -27.18 27.74
CA PHE A 134 -3.52 -26.15 28.56
C PHE A 134 -4.22 -26.12 29.93
N VAL A 135 -3.53 -26.62 30.96
CA VAL A 135 -3.93 -26.50 32.38
C VAL A 135 -3.10 -25.38 32.99
N ARG A 136 -3.73 -24.24 33.28
CA ARG A 136 -4.00 -23.75 34.64
C ARG A 136 -4.71 -22.39 34.60
#